data_AF-A0A4Q3LQ93-F1
#
_entry.id   AF-A0A4Q3LQ93-F1
#
_cell.length_a   1.000
_cell.length_b   1.000
_cell.length_c   1.000
_cell.angle_alpha   90.00
_cell.angle_beta   90.00
_cell.angle_gamma   90.00
#
_symmetry.space_group_name_H-M   'P 1'
#
loop_
_entity.id
_entity.type
_entity.pdbx_description
1 polymer ?
#
loop_
_entity_poly.entity_id
_entity_poly.type
_entity_poly.pdbx_seq_one_letter_code
_entity_poly.pdbx_strand_id
1 'polypeptide(L)'
;MHYYSVKSSDTAAGSNYANDGAAGTNALAAGASASATSDNSVAVGYRAGANEGVPSVGFKFGGHTSVGALSGQSVTGNTNQAFGYNTGNSVVGNSNVATGTG
;
A
#
# COMPACT_ATOMS: atom_id res chain seq x y z
N MET A 1 -20.18 19.13 6.46
CA MET A 1 -20.37 17.81 5.82
C MET A 1 -19.07 17.05 5.92
N HIS A 2 -19.10 15.80 6.39
CA HIS A 2 -17.95 14.89 6.38
C HIS A 2 -18.26 13.75 5.40
N TYR A 3 -17.51 13.64 4.32
CA TYR A 3 -17.72 12.64 3.26
C TYR A 3 -16.67 11.52 3.26
N TYR A 4 -15.73 11.58 4.19
CA TYR A 4 -14.60 10.66 4.29
C TYR A 4 -14.22 10.46 5.76
N SER A 5 -14.05 9.21 6.19
CA SER A 5 -13.64 8.86 7.55
C SER A 5 -12.69 7.66 7.56
N VAL A 6 -11.68 7.73 8.41
CA VAL A 6 -10.73 6.65 8.68
C VAL A 6 -10.80 6.36 10.17
N LYS A 7 -10.99 5.08 10.54
CA LYS A 7 -11.06 4.65 11.94
C LYS A 7 -9.87 3.74 12.23
N SER A 8 -9.01 4.18 13.15
CA SER A 8 -7.87 3.43 13.66
C SER A 8 -7.77 3.64 15.17
N SER A 9 -7.37 2.62 15.91
CA SER A 9 -6.93 2.76 17.30
C SER A 9 -5.41 2.99 17.40
N ASP A 10 -4.68 2.80 16.30
CA ASP A 10 -3.24 2.99 16.23
C ASP A 10 -2.92 4.49 16.21
N THR A 11 -2.12 4.93 17.17
CA THR A 11 -1.65 6.32 17.33
C THR A 11 -0.13 6.43 17.32
N ALA A 12 0.57 5.29 17.28
CA ALA A 12 2.01 5.21 17.21
C ALA A 12 2.54 5.49 15.79
N ALA A 13 3.87 5.49 15.64
CA ALA A 13 4.53 5.55 14.34
C ALA A 13 4.02 4.44 13.41
N GLY A 14 3.84 4.75 12.13
CA GLY A 14 3.21 3.84 11.16
C GLY A 14 1.68 3.87 11.16
N SER A 15 1.01 4.60 12.06
CA SER A 15 -0.45 4.81 11.98
C SER A 15 -0.91 5.58 10.72
N ASN A 16 0.03 6.21 10.00
CA ASN A 16 -0.20 7.08 8.87
C ASN A 16 -1.00 8.36 9.23
N TYR A 17 -0.98 8.75 10.51
CA TYR A 17 -1.54 10.03 10.97
C TYR A 17 -0.75 11.23 10.44
N ALA A 18 0.57 11.09 10.32
CA ALA A 18 1.46 12.10 9.76
C ALA A 18 1.58 12.01 8.22
N ASN A 19 0.78 11.15 7.58
CA ASN A 19 0.92 10.77 6.16
C ASN A 19 2.30 10.17 5.82
N ASP A 20 3.01 9.62 6.81
CA ASP A 20 4.36 9.05 6.69
C ASP A 20 4.39 7.76 5.82
N GLY A 21 3.24 7.15 5.55
CA GLY A 21 3.11 6.04 4.62
C GLY A 21 3.19 6.45 3.15
N ALA A 22 2.88 7.70 2.78
CA ALA A 22 2.90 8.21 1.41
C ALA A 22 4.30 8.75 1.05
N ALA A 23 5.29 7.88 0.98
CA ALA A 23 6.70 8.27 0.82
C ALA A 23 7.12 8.59 -0.63
N GLY A 24 6.38 8.10 -1.63
CA GLY A 24 6.62 8.43 -3.05
C GLY A 24 6.05 9.79 -3.48
N THR A 25 6.62 10.38 -4.52
CA THR A 25 6.08 11.62 -5.11
C THR A 25 4.67 11.38 -5.65
N ASN A 26 3.72 12.24 -5.28
CA ASN A 26 2.30 12.08 -5.65
C ASN A 26 1.68 10.74 -5.22
N ALA A 27 2.23 10.09 -4.19
CA ALA A 27 1.69 8.84 -3.67
C ALA A 27 0.47 9.06 -2.75
N LEU A 28 -0.36 8.03 -2.64
CA LEU A 28 -1.47 7.97 -1.68
C LEU A 28 -1.30 6.75 -0.79
N ALA A 29 -1.16 6.96 0.52
CA ALA A 29 -1.27 5.89 1.51
C ALA A 29 -2.45 6.22 2.44
N ALA A 30 -3.39 5.28 2.60
CA ALA A 30 -4.56 5.45 3.45
C ALA A 30 -4.86 4.19 4.25
N GLY A 31 -4.87 4.31 5.58
CA GLY A 31 -5.02 3.19 6.52
C GLY A 31 -3.79 3.02 7.41
N ALA A 32 -3.99 2.41 8.58
CA ALA A 32 -2.89 2.13 9.50
C ALA A 32 -1.86 1.22 8.83
N SER A 33 -0.60 1.61 8.90
CA SER A 33 0.56 0.93 8.32
C SER A 33 0.53 0.78 6.79
N ALA A 34 -0.37 1.48 6.08
CA ALA A 34 -0.33 1.54 4.61
C ALA A 34 0.97 2.23 4.15
N SER A 35 1.58 1.73 3.08
CA SER A 35 2.85 2.26 2.57
C SER A 35 2.83 2.33 1.05
N ALA A 36 3.05 3.55 0.53
CA ALA A 36 3.11 3.88 -0.88
C ALA A 36 4.47 4.53 -1.19
N THR A 37 5.51 3.71 -1.32
CA THR A 37 6.92 4.15 -1.40
C THR A 37 7.38 4.55 -2.80
N SER A 38 6.67 4.14 -3.85
CA SER A 38 6.98 4.52 -5.23
C SER A 38 6.23 5.78 -5.66
N ASP A 39 6.82 6.54 -6.59
CA ASP A 39 6.13 7.65 -7.24
C ASP A 39 4.81 7.19 -7.88
N ASN A 40 3.78 8.03 -7.76
CA ASN A 40 2.43 7.78 -8.27
C ASN A 40 1.74 6.51 -7.73
N SER A 41 2.26 5.90 -6.66
CA SER A 41 1.67 4.69 -6.09
C SER A 41 0.49 4.96 -5.16
N VAL A 42 -0.40 3.99 -5.05
CA VAL A 42 -1.60 4.03 -4.22
C VAL A 42 -1.63 2.79 -3.32
N ALA A 43 -1.76 2.99 -2.02
CA ALA A 43 -1.93 1.95 -1.01
C ALA A 43 -3.11 2.28 -0.10
N VAL A 44 -4.17 1.47 -0.17
CA VAL A 44 -5.41 1.70 0.61
C VAL A 44 -5.79 0.46 1.39
N GLY A 45 -5.77 0.54 2.72
CA GLY A 45 -6.11 -0.55 3.63
C GLY A 45 -5.04 -0.78 4.70
N TYR A 46 -5.39 -1.53 5.74
CA TYR A 46 -4.45 -1.88 6.80
C TYR A 46 -3.25 -2.63 6.21
N ARG A 47 -2.05 -2.07 6.38
CA ARG A 47 -0.79 -2.63 5.84
C ARG A 47 -0.76 -2.80 4.32
N ALA A 48 -1.64 -2.16 3.54
CA ALA A 48 -1.57 -2.22 2.08
C ALA A 48 -0.23 -1.65 1.57
N GLY A 49 0.41 -2.32 0.61
CA GLY A 49 1.70 -1.89 0.05
C GLY A 49 2.85 -1.83 1.06
N ALA A 50 2.65 -2.28 2.30
CA ALA A 50 3.71 -2.40 3.29
C ALA A 50 4.63 -3.59 2.93
N ASN A 51 5.72 -3.75 3.67
CA ASN A 51 6.45 -5.00 3.65
C ASN A 51 6.48 -5.56 5.07
N GLU A 52 6.30 -6.87 5.21
CA GLU A 52 6.41 -7.55 6.50
C GLU A 52 7.79 -7.29 7.11
N GLY A 53 7.85 -6.61 8.26
CA GLY A 53 9.07 -6.43 9.05
C GLY A 53 10.03 -5.32 8.63
N VAL A 54 9.75 -4.52 7.58
CA VAL A 54 10.57 -3.37 7.20
C VAL A 54 9.71 -2.17 6.78
N PRO A 55 9.90 -0.96 7.36
CA PRO A 55 8.94 0.15 7.20
C PRO A 55 8.82 0.80 5.81
N SER A 56 9.50 0.33 4.76
CA SER A 56 9.78 1.23 3.62
C SER A 56 10.21 0.57 2.30
N VAL A 57 9.73 -0.63 1.98
CA VAL A 57 10.11 -1.31 0.71
C VAL A 57 8.98 -1.98 -0.06
N GLY A 58 7.71 -1.75 0.29
CA GLY A 58 6.64 -2.55 -0.33
C GLY A 58 6.37 -2.25 -1.80
N PHE A 59 6.80 -1.08 -2.30
CA PHE A 59 6.89 -0.80 -3.74
C PHE A 59 8.31 -0.39 -4.14
N LYS A 60 8.90 -1.09 -5.12
CA LYS A 60 10.18 -0.70 -5.74
C LYS A 60 9.95 -0.27 -7.18
N PHE A 61 9.93 1.05 -7.39
CA PHE A 61 9.82 1.76 -8.68
C PHE A 61 8.47 1.59 -9.40
N GLY A 62 7.95 2.63 -10.03
CA GLY A 62 6.71 2.57 -10.83
C GLY A 62 5.41 2.71 -10.01
N GLY A 63 4.36 3.23 -10.66
CA GLY A 63 3.08 3.52 -10.01
C GLY A 63 2.25 2.27 -9.77
N HIS A 64 2.30 1.72 -8.56
CA HIS A 64 1.50 0.56 -8.17
C HIS A 64 0.15 0.95 -7.58
N THR A 65 -0.80 0.04 -7.58
CA THR A 65 -2.09 0.22 -6.90
C THR A 65 -2.37 -1.00 -6.03
N SER A 66 -2.40 -0.83 -4.71
CA SER A 66 -2.82 -1.85 -3.77
C SER A 66 -4.05 -1.37 -2.99
N VAL A 67 -5.11 -2.17 -3.00
CA VAL A 67 -6.36 -1.87 -2.29
C VAL A 67 -6.83 -3.13 -1.58
N GLY A 68 -6.90 -3.05 -0.26
CA GLY A 68 -7.26 -4.14 0.63
C GLY A 68 -6.19 -4.39 1.68
N ALA A 69 -6.60 -4.93 2.83
CA ALA A 69 -5.67 -5.19 3.92
C ALA A 69 -4.62 -6.23 3.51
N LEU A 70 -3.36 -5.99 3.87
CA LEU A 70 -2.21 -6.85 3.55
C LEU A 70 -1.99 -7.06 2.03
N SER A 71 -2.60 -6.27 1.16
CA SER A 71 -2.38 -6.38 -0.29
C SER A 71 -1.04 -5.80 -0.72
N GLY A 72 -0.49 -6.27 -1.83
CA GLY A 72 0.66 -5.65 -2.50
C GLY A 72 1.95 -5.66 -1.67
N GLN A 73 2.18 -6.68 -0.84
CA GLN A 73 3.43 -6.77 -0.06
C GLN A 73 4.60 -7.17 -0.95
N SER A 74 5.75 -6.48 -0.84
CA SER A 74 6.98 -6.82 -1.60
C SER A 74 6.76 -6.91 -3.13
N VAL A 75 6.25 -5.83 -3.73
CA VAL A 75 6.00 -5.77 -5.18
C VAL A 75 7.14 -5.06 -5.90
N THR A 76 7.63 -5.65 -6.99
CA THR A 76 8.76 -5.16 -7.78
C THR A 76 8.44 -5.16 -9.28
N GLY A 77 9.02 -4.22 -10.03
CA GLY A 77 8.65 -3.91 -11.41
C GLY A 77 7.64 -2.76 -11.47
N ASN A 78 7.02 -2.47 -12.61
CA ASN A 78 6.19 -1.27 -12.79
C ASN A 78 4.70 -1.60 -12.89
N THR A 79 3.84 -0.72 -12.36
CA THR A 79 2.40 -0.70 -12.68
C THR A 79 1.65 -1.99 -12.31
N ASN A 80 2.02 -2.58 -11.17
CA ASN A 80 1.32 -3.75 -10.65
C ASN A 80 0.08 -3.33 -9.84
N GLN A 81 -1.01 -4.10 -9.99
CA GLN A 81 -2.29 -3.86 -9.34
C GLN A 81 -2.66 -5.05 -8.45
N ALA A 82 -3.05 -4.78 -7.21
CA ALA A 82 -3.46 -5.77 -6.22
C ALA A 82 -4.78 -5.33 -5.57
N PHE A 83 -5.84 -6.12 -5.73
CA PHE A 83 -7.17 -5.81 -5.19
C PHE A 83 -7.73 -6.97 -4.36
N GLY A 84 -7.80 -6.78 -3.03
CA GLY A 84 -8.36 -7.76 -2.10
C GLY A 84 -7.53 -7.96 -0.83
N TYR A 85 -7.94 -8.92 0.01
CA TYR A 85 -7.23 -9.25 1.25
C TYR A 85 -6.03 -10.15 0.93
N ASN A 86 -4.84 -9.75 1.38
CA ASN A 86 -3.60 -10.53 1.29
C ASN A 86 -3.23 -10.98 -0.14
N THR A 87 -3.56 -10.18 -1.16
CA THR A 87 -3.33 -10.51 -2.57
C THR A 87 -2.20 -9.69 -3.18
N GLY A 88 -1.66 -10.15 -4.31
CA GLY A 88 -0.62 -9.42 -5.05
C GLY A 88 0.68 -9.27 -4.28
N ASN A 89 0.98 -10.23 -3.41
CA ASN A 89 2.20 -10.26 -2.62
C ASN A 89 3.34 -10.91 -3.42
N SER A 90 4.58 -10.46 -3.20
CA SER A 90 5.80 -10.98 -3.83
C SER A 90 5.76 -10.96 -5.36
N VAL A 91 5.06 -9.99 -5.93
CA VAL A 91 4.92 -9.86 -7.39
C VAL A 91 6.22 -9.33 -7.98
N VAL A 92 6.72 -10.02 -9.00
CA VAL A 92 7.90 -9.62 -9.78
C VAL A 92 7.50 -9.48 -11.24
N GLY A 93 7.74 -8.31 -11.83
CA GLY A 93 7.45 -8.02 -13.23
C GLY A 93 6.62 -6.76 -13.40
N ASN A 94 6.30 -6.43 -14.65
CA ASN A 94 5.52 -5.23 -14.98
C ASN A 94 4.07 -5.59 -15.28
N SER A 95 3.15 -4.68 -14.95
CA SER A 95 1.74 -4.72 -15.36
C SER A 95 0.98 -5.97 -14.93
N ASN A 96 1.32 -6.54 -13.78
CA ASN A 96 0.57 -7.66 -13.22
C ASN A 96 -0.73 -7.17 -12.59
N VAL A 97 -1.77 -7.99 -12.67
CA VAL A 97 -3.04 -7.78 -11.98
C VAL A 97 -3.31 -8.99 -11.10
N ALA A 98 -3.34 -8.75 -9.78
CA ALA A 98 -3.70 -9.73 -8.78
C ALA A 98 -5.02 -9.34 -8.13
N THR A 99 -5.99 -10.26 -8.18
CA THR A 99 -7.30 -10.09 -7.57
C THR A 99 -7.62 -11.35 -6.78
N GLY A 100 -8.10 -11.20 -5.54
CA GLY A 100 -8.52 -12.39 -4.79
C GLY A 100 -8.76 -12.15 -3.31
N THR A 101 -9.20 -13.22 -2.65
CA THR A 101 -9.35 -13.31 -1.21
C THR A 101 -8.54 -14.52 -0.73
N GLY A 102 -7.35 -14.29 -0.20
CA GLY A 102 -6.49 -15.36 0.33
C GLY A 102 -5.60 -16.01 -0.73
#